data_AF-A0A2V4HZQ8-F1
#
_entry.id   AF-A0A2V4HZQ8-F1
#
_cell.length_a   1.000
_cell.length_b   1.000
_cell.length_c   1.000
_cell.angle_alpha   90.00
_cell.angle_beta   90.00
_cell.angle_gamma   90.00
#
_symmetry.space_group_name_H-M   'P 1'
#
loop_
_entity.id
_entity.type
_entity.pdbx_description
1 polymer ?
#
loop_
_entity_poly.entity_id
_entity_poly.type
_entity_poly.pdbx_seq_one_letter_code
_entity_poly.pdbx_strand_id
1 'polypeptide(L)'
;MIWVGKSANNFAELQAEWEFIRRFMDEGPEGLPPPHITSHFPWPWQAFTPQFEGLTHYFRSSSRVLKCGLLLLSPAFLIIGTGHWISLLLCWKPRWPRIIREAGLPGKPIPALTTVGDYPPHIQERLRENAYLWAIRPGKRPERKRRTSPRRRKSDTQKPDAERNTSCEARSIDQP
;
A
#
# COMPACT_ATOMS: atom_id res chain seq x y z
N MET A 1 1.46 5.35 11.57
CA MET A 1 0.06 5.17 11.11
C MET A 1 -0.07 3.72 10.69
N ILE A 2 -0.90 2.94 11.38
CA ILE A 2 -1.16 1.53 11.02
C ILE A 2 -2.47 1.53 10.22
N TRP A 3 -2.38 1.25 8.93
CA TRP A 3 -3.55 1.04 8.08
C TRP A 3 -3.99 -0.41 8.23
N VAL A 4 -5.27 -0.63 8.55
CA VAL A 4 -5.88 -1.96 8.60
C VAL A 4 -6.66 -2.13 7.31
N GLY A 5 -6.19 -3.00 6.42
CA GLY A 5 -6.84 -3.28 5.13
C GLY A 5 -5.84 -3.56 4.02
N LYS A 6 -6.32 -4.09 2.90
CA LYS A 6 -5.53 -4.23 1.67
C LYS A 6 -5.11 -2.84 1.20
N SER A 7 -3.83 -2.63 0.93
CA SER A 7 -3.40 -1.36 0.34
C SER A 7 -3.91 -1.28 -1.09
N ALA A 8 -4.84 -0.37 -1.36
CA ALA A 8 -5.26 -0.07 -2.73
C ALA A 8 -4.06 0.58 -3.45
N ASN A 9 -3.47 -0.14 -4.40
CA ASN A 9 -2.32 0.35 -5.16
C ASN A 9 -2.79 1.23 -6.32
N ASN A 10 -4.07 1.14 -6.70
CA ASN A 10 -4.66 1.88 -7.81
C ASN A 10 -6.04 2.49 -7.44
N PHE A 11 -6.39 3.63 -8.05
CA PHE A 11 -7.68 4.29 -7.88
C PHE A 11 -8.85 3.42 -8.38
N ALA A 12 -8.63 2.65 -9.45
CA ALA A 12 -9.65 1.74 -9.99
C ALA A 12 -10.00 0.62 -8.99
N GLU A 13 -9.01 0.09 -8.25
CA GLU A 13 -9.25 -0.89 -7.18
C GLU A 13 -10.10 -0.28 -6.06
N LEU A 14 -9.76 0.94 -5.65
CA LEU A 14 -10.52 1.66 -4.62
C LEU A 14 -11.98 1.90 -5.05
N GLN A 15 -12.21 2.26 -6.32
CA GLN A 15 -13.56 2.43 -6.86
C GLN A 15 -14.32 1.11 -6.92
N ALA A 16 -13.67 0.03 -7.36
CA ALA A 16 -14.29 -1.31 -7.42
C ALA A 16 -14.67 -1.81 -6.02
N GLU A 17 -13.79 -1.62 -5.02
CA GLU A 17 -14.08 -1.94 -3.62
C GLU A 17 -15.26 -1.12 -3.08
N TRP A 18 -15.33 0.18 -3.41
CA TRP A 18 -16.45 1.02 -3.02
C TRP A 18 -17.77 0.58 -3.66
N GLU A 19 -17.78 0.27 -4.95
CA GLU A 19 -18.95 -0.24 -5.65
C GLU A 19 -19.40 -1.61 -5.13
N PHE A 20 -18.43 -2.47 -4.74
CA PHE A 20 -18.71 -3.73 -4.05
C PHE A 20 -19.47 -3.50 -2.75
N ILE A 21 -18.99 -2.60 -1.88
CA ILE A 21 -19.65 -2.28 -0.60
C ILE A 21 -21.05 -1.71 -0.84
N ARG A 22 -21.18 -0.79 -1.80
CA ARG A 22 -22.48 -0.19 -2.12
C ARG A 22 -23.48 -1.25 -2.60
N ARG A 23 -23.09 -2.09 -3.57
CA ARG A 23 -23.94 -3.20 -4.06
C ARG A 23 -24.24 -4.22 -2.96
N PHE A 24 -23.30 -4.49 -2.06
CA PHE A 24 -23.53 -5.35 -0.90
C PHE A 24 -24.65 -4.82 -0.01
N MET A 25 -24.69 -3.50 0.19
CA MET A 25 -25.75 -2.85 0.96
C MET A 25 -27.09 -2.79 0.22
N ASP A 26 -27.07 -2.58 -1.10
CA ASP A 26 -28.28 -2.39 -1.92
C ASP A 26 -28.95 -3.72 -2.30
N GLU A 27 -28.18 -4.71 -2.75
CA GLU A 27 -28.65 -5.98 -3.34
C GLU A 27 -28.39 -7.20 -2.43
N GLY A 28 -27.58 -7.04 -1.38
CA GLY A 28 -27.19 -8.12 -0.48
C GLY A 28 -26.08 -9.03 -1.05
N PRO A 29 -25.76 -10.15 -0.37
CA PRO A 29 -24.65 -11.02 -0.71
C PRO A 29 -24.83 -11.80 -2.02
N GLU A 30 -26.09 -12.04 -2.44
CA GLU A 30 -26.41 -12.88 -3.61
C GLU A 30 -26.09 -12.18 -4.95
N GLY A 31 -26.01 -10.85 -4.97
CA GLY A 31 -25.73 -10.05 -6.18
C GLY A 31 -24.24 -9.82 -6.48
N LEU A 32 -23.34 -10.36 -5.66
CA LEU A 32 -21.91 -10.06 -5.75
C LEU A 32 -21.05 -11.24 -6.17
N PRO A 33 -19.99 -11.00 -6.95
CA PRO A 33 -18.99 -12.03 -7.20
C PRO A 33 -18.33 -12.46 -5.87
N PRO A 34 -18.07 -13.76 -5.67
CA PRO A 34 -17.45 -14.26 -4.45
C PRO A 34 -16.07 -13.62 -4.27
N PRO A 35 -15.72 -13.18 -3.05
CA PRO A 35 -14.44 -12.54 -2.80
C PRO A 35 -13.29 -13.53 -3.03
N HIS A 36 -12.18 -13.05 -3.59
CA HIS A 36 -10.97 -13.84 -3.75
C HIS A 36 -10.37 -14.13 -2.37
N ILE A 37 -10.54 -15.36 -1.89
CA ILE A 37 -9.93 -15.82 -0.65
C ILE A 37 -8.45 -16.09 -0.92
N THR A 38 -7.59 -15.13 -0.58
CA THR A 38 -6.14 -15.35 -0.57
C THR A 38 -5.79 -16.37 0.51
N SER A 39 -4.84 -17.26 0.21
CA SER A 39 -4.36 -18.28 1.14
C SER A 39 -3.95 -17.64 2.47
N HIS A 40 -4.39 -18.22 3.59
CA HIS A 40 -4.10 -17.74 4.94
C HIS A 40 -2.64 -17.90 5.38
N PHE A 41 -1.80 -18.53 4.55
CA PHE A 41 -0.41 -18.75 4.84
C PHE A 41 0.41 -17.50 4.50
N PRO A 42 1.07 -16.84 5.47
CA PRO A 42 1.97 -15.74 5.18
C PRO A 42 3.17 -16.33 4.45
N TRP A 43 3.19 -16.16 3.12
CA TRP A 43 4.31 -16.64 2.33
C TRP A 43 5.59 -15.97 2.82
N PRO A 44 6.67 -16.72 3.02
CA PRO A 44 7.92 -16.18 3.57
C PRO A 44 8.40 -14.97 2.77
N TRP A 45 8.22 -14.96 1.46
CA TRP A 45 8.57 -13.80 0.62
C TRP A 45 7.90 -12.49 1.01
N GLN A 46 6.69 -12.49 1.57
CA GLN A 46 6.09 -11.26 2.10
C GLN A 46 6.79 -10.77 3.36
N ALA A 47 7.28 -11.67 4.20
CA ALA A 47 8.06 -11.34 5.39
C ALA A 47 9.46 -10.79 5.05
N PHE A 48 9.96 -11.10 3.84
CA PHE A 48 11.27 -10.69 3.33
C PHE A 48 11.21 -9.45 2.41
N THR A 49 10.07 -9.17 1.75
CA THR A 49 9.92 -8.02 0.85
C THR A 49 10.35 -6.66 1.45
N PRO A 50 9.93 -6.27 2.68
CA PRO A 50 10.34 -4.98 3.23
C PRO A 50 11.85 -4.88 3.46
N GLN A 51 12.56 -5.98 3.72
CA GLN A 51 14.02 -5.97 3.89
C GLN A 51 14.77 -5.95 2.55
N PHE A 52 14.20 -6.54 1.49
CA PHE A 52 14.86 -6.62 0.18
C PHE A 52 14.49 -5.49 -0.81
N GLU A 53 13.38 -4.78 -0.63
CA GLU A 53 12.96 -3.70 -1.53
C GLU A 53 13.99 -2.56 -1.58
N GLY A 54 14.54 -2.18 -0.42
CA GLY A 54 15.67 -1.24 -0.37
C GLY A 54 16.98 -1.85 -0.90
N LEU A 55 17.21 -3.14 -0.66
CA LEU A 55 18.47 -3.84 -0.93
C LEU A 55 18.71 -4.10 -2.43
N THR A 56 17.65 -4.36 -3.19
CA THR A 56 17.71 -4.61 -4.64
C THR A 56 18.24 -3.41 -5.42
N HIS A 57 17.94 -2.19 -4.97
CA HIS A 57 18.49 -0.96 -5.56
C HIS A 57 20.02 -0.87 -5.34
N TYR A 58 20.51 -1.23 -4.15
CA TYR A 58 21.95 -1.23 -3.83
C TYR A 58 22.73 -2.33 -4.56
N PHE A 59 22.11 -3.48 -4.85
CA PHE A 59 22.73 -4.54 -5.63
C PHE A 59 23.01 -4.11 -7.08
N ARG A 60 22.15 -3.26 -7.65
CA ARG A 60 22.22 -2.83 -9.06
C ARG A 60 23.25 -1.73 -9.33
N SER A 61 23.62 -0.92 -8.33
CA SER A 61 24.67 0.12 -8.45
C SER A 61 25.95 -0.17 -7.65
N SER A 62 26.13 -1.41 -7.17
CA SER A 62 27.09 -1.74 -6.11
C SER A 62 28.55 -1.87 -6.55
N SER A 63 29.46 -1.24 -5.81
CA SER A 63 30.91 -1.52 -5.88
C SER A 63 31.24 -2.90 -5.30
N ARG A 64 32.39 -3.49 -5.66
CA ARG A 64 32.84 -4.81 -5.14
C ARG A 64 32.88 -4.85 -3.61
N VAL A 65 33.23 -3.74 -2.96
CA VAL A 65 33.28 -3.60 -1.50
C VAL A 65 31.89 -3.76 -0.87
N LEU A 66 30.86 -3.14 -1.46
CA LEU A 66 29.49 -3.21 -0.95
C LEU A 66 28.91 -4.63 -1.11
N LYS A 67 29.29 -5.36 -2.17
CA LYS A 67 28.93 -6.79 -2.33
C LYS A 67 29.56 -7.68 -1.26
N CYS A 68 30.84 -7.47 -0.92
CA CYS A 68 31.49 -8.21 0.17
C CYS A 68 30.85 -7.92 1.53
N GLY A 69 30.57 -6.64 1.82
CA GLY A 69 29.85 -6.26 3.05
C GLY A 69 28.47 -6.92 3.13
N LEU A 70 27.75 -6.96 2.02
CA LEU A 70 26.42 -7.56 1.96
C LEU A 70 26.44 -9.09 2.07
N LEU A 71 27.48 -9.76 1.55
CA LEU A 71 27.69 -11.19 1.73
C LEU A 71 27.93 -11.55 3.20
N LEU A 72 28.70 -10.74 3.92
CA LEU A 72 28.95 -10.93 5.35
C LEU A 72 27.70 -10.64 6.20
N LEU A 73 26.85 -9.71 5.76
CA LEU A 73 25.62 -9.32 6.47
C LEU A 73 24.41 -10.21 6.12
N SER A 74 24.48 -10.96 5.02
CA SER A 74 23.49 -11.93 4.56
C SER A 74 22.94 -12.86 5.65
N PRO A 75 23.78 -13.55 6.47
CA PRO A 75 23.27 -14.43 7.52
C PRO A 75 22.47 -13.66 8.59
N ALA A 76 22.83 -12.43 8.91
CA ALA A 76 22.10 -11.61 9.88
C ALA A 76 20.70 -11.24 9.35
N PHE A 77 20.59 -10.86 8.08
CA PHE A 77 19.28 -10.57 7.46
C PHE A 77 18.39 -11.82 7.38
N LEU A 78 18.96 -13.00 7.14
CA LEU A 78 18.22 -14.26 7.16
C LEU A 78 17.66 -14.58 8.55
N ILE A 79 18.44 -14.39 9.61
CA ILE A 79 17.98 -14.62 10.99
C ILE A 79 16.86 -13.64 11.35
N ILE A 80 17.02 -12.36 11.03
CA ILE A 80 16.00 -11.33 11.33
C ILE A 80 14.73 -11.58 10.52
N GLY A 81 14.84 -11.91 9.24
CA GLY A 81 13.69 -12.18 8.37
C GLY A 81 12.96 -13.47 8.75
N THR A 82 13.67 -14.53 9.13
CA THR A 82 13.04 -15.76 9.65
C THR A 82 12.37 -15.52 11.00
N GLY A 83 13.00 -14.76 11.92
CA GLY A 83 12.38 -14.34 13.18
C GLY A 83 11.10 -13.53 12.96
N HIS A 84 11.10 -12.59 12.00
CA HIS A 84 9.92 -11.84 11.61
C HIS A 84 8.83 -12.75 11.02
N TRP A 85 9.20 -13.70 10.15
CA TRP A 85 8.26 -14.66 9.59
C TRP A 85 7.63 -15.56 10.66
N ILE A 86 8.42 -16.06 11.61
CA ILE A 86 7.92 -16.82 12.76
C ILE A 86 6.96 -15.97 13.60
N SER A 87 7.26 -14.68 13.80
CA SER A 87 6.35 -13.76 14.48
C SER A 87 5.03 -13.58 13.73
N LEU A 88 5.03 -13.57 12.40
CA LEU A 88 3.80 -13.52 11.60
C LEU A 88 3.00 -14.83 11.71
N LEU A 89 3.67 -15.98 11.80
CA LEU A 89 3.03 -17.27 12.06
C LEU A 89 2.42 -17.34 13.46
N LEU A 90 3.08 -16.74 14.46
CA LEU A 90 2.60 -16.66 15.85
C LEU A 90 1.49 -15.62 16.04
N CYS A 91 1.40 -14.62 15.17
CA CYS A 91 0.36 -13.60 15.22
C CYS A 91 -1.00 -14.26 14.99
N TRP A 92 -1.71 -14.53 16.08
CA TRP A 92 -3.01 -15.19 16.06
C TRP A 92 -3.97 -14.37 15.20
N LYS A 93 -4.48 -15.00 14.13
CA LYS A 93 -5.51 -14.39 13.30
C LYS A 93 -6.68 -13.93 14.18
N PRO A 94 -7.09 -12.65 14.13
CA PRO A 94 -8.28 -12.19 14.82
C PRO A 94 -9.47 -12.99 14.30
N ARG A 95 -10.05 -13.81 15.19
CA ARG A 95 -11.23 -14.62 14.90
C ARG A 95 -12.43 -13.91 15.49
N TRP A 96 -13.35 -13.52 14.62
CA TRP A 96 -14.63 -12.99 15.06
C TRP A 96 -15.42 -14.04 15.86
N PRO A 97 -16.07 -13.64 16.97
CA PRO A 97 -16.99 -14.49 17.72
C PRO A 97 -18.00 -15.17 16.79
N ARG A 98 -18.41 -16.40 17.14
CA ARG A 98 -19.38 -17.18 16.33
C ARG A 98 -20.62 -16.36 16.00
N ILE A 99 -21.12 -15.57 16.96
CA ILE A 99 -22.31 -14.74 16.82
C ILE A 99 -22.23 -13.75 15.64
N ILE A 100 -21.04 -13.19 15.34
CA ILE A 100 -20.84 -12.24 14.23
C ILE A 100 -20.62 -12.98 12.91
N ARG A 101 -19.92 -14.12 12.94
CA ARG A 101 -19.73 -14.96 11.73
C ARG A 101 -21.03 -15.56 11.21
N GLU A 102 -21.97 -15.73 12.12
CA GLU A 102 -23.27 -16.33 11.86
C GLU A 102 -24.36 -15.29 11.61
N ALA A 103 -24.11 -14.03 11.97
CA ALA A 103 -24.94 -12.90 11.60
C ALA A 103 -24.99 -12.79 10.06
N GLY A 104 -26.19 -12.79 9.49
CA GLY A 104 -26.41 -12.68 8.04
C GLY A 104 -26.59 -14.00 7.29
N LEU A 105 -26.48 -15.16 7.95
CA LEU A 105 -26.92 -16.44 7.36
C LEU A 105 -28.45 -16.56 7.45
N PRO A 106 -29.11 -17.15 6.43
CA PRO A 106 -30.56 -17.32 6.43
C PRO A 106 -30.99 -18.16 7.64
N GLY A 107 -31.92 -17.64 8.44
CA GLY A 107 -32.48 -18.32 9.62
C GLY A 107 -31.67 -18.18 10.93
N LYS A 108 -30.60 -17.37 10.96
CA LYS A 108 -29.84 -17.11 12.21
C LYS A 108 -30.25 -15.80 12.88
N PRO A 109 -30.19 -15.72 14.22
CA PRO A 109 -30.58 -14.51 14.94
C PRO A 109 -29.61 -13.36 14.66
N ILE A 110 -30.16 -12.18 14.41
CA ILE A 110 -29.40 -10.94 14.31
C ILE A 110 -28.83 -10.64 15.70
N PRO A 111 -27.51 -10.39 15.83
CA PRO A 111 -26.91 -10.07 17.13
C PRO A 111 -27.52 -8.79 17.70
N ALA A 112 -27.68 -8.74 19.02
CA ALA A 112 -28.17 -7.56 19.71
C ALA A 112 -27.25 -6.35 19.43
N LEU A 113 -27.85 -5.17 19.26
CA LEU A 113 -27.11 -3.94 19.06
C LEU A 113 -26.34 -3.60 20.33
N THR A 114 -25.00 -3.54 20.23
CA THR A 114 -24.14 -3.22 21.37
C THR A 114 -24.42 -1.79 21.82
N THR A 115 -24.87 -1.63 23.06
CA THR A 115 -25.11 -0.35 23.70
C THR A 115 -23.94 0.02 24.60
N VAL A 116 -23.77 1.31 24.93
CA VAL A 116 -22.71 1.76 25.84
C VAL A 116 -22.69 0.99 27.18
N GLY A 117 -23.85 0.51 27.63
CA GLY A 117 -23.98 -0.29 28.85
C GLY A 117 -23.32 -1.67 28.82
N ASP A 118 -23.03 -2.22 27.63
CA ASP A 118 -22.44 -3.57 27.49
C ASP A 118 -20.92 -3.59 27.76
N TYR A 119 -20.29 -2.41 27.82
CA TYR A 119 -18.85 -2.28 28.06
C TYR A 119 -18.53 -2.14 29.56
N PRO A 120 -17.34 -2.56 30.02
CA PRO A 120 -16.87 -2.30 31.38
C PRO A 120 -16.79 -0.80 31.69
N PRO A 121 -16.94 -0.37 32.96
CA PRO A 121 -17.16 1.04 33.33
C PRO A 121 -16.07 1.98 32.82
N HIS A 122 -14.80 1.56 32.85
CA HIS A 122 -13.68 2.35 32.35
C HIS A 122 -13.77 2.65 30.84
N ILE A 123 -14.35 1.75 30.04
CA ILE A 123 -14.55 1.99 28.59
C ILE A 123 -15.75 2.91 28.39
N GLN A 124 -16.80 2.77 29.21
CA GLN A 124 -17.97 3.65 29.13
C GLN A 124 -17.59 5.11 29.34
N GLU A 125 -16.78 5.40 30.36
CA GLU A 125 -16.27 6.74 30.65
C GLU A 125 -15.48 7.29 29.45
N ARG A 126 -14.54 6.50 28.92
CA ARG A 126 -13.77 6.88 27.73
C ARG A 126 -14.63 7.12 26.50
N LEU A 127 -15.68 6.34 26.28
CA LEU A 127 -16.59 6.52 25.14
C LEU A 127 -17.40 7.80 25.28
N ARG A 128 -17.86 8.11 26.50
CA ARG A 128 -18.58 9.36 26.80
C ARG A 128 -17.66 10.59 26.64
N GLU A 129 -16.44 10.52 27.15
CA GLU A 129 -15.42 11.57 26.99
C GLU A 129 -15.10 11.83 25.51
N ASN A 130 -15.01 10.78 24.70
CA ASN A 130 -14.69 10.87 23.26
C ASN A 130 -15.91 11.05 22.35
N ALA A 131 -17.12 11.19 22.90
CA ALA A 131 -18.36 11.29 22.10
C ALA A 131 -18.31 12.44 21.08
N TYR A 132 -17.59 13.53 21.38
CA TYR A 132 -17.41 14.68 20.50
C TYR A 132 -16.69 14.35 19.18
N LEU A 133 -15.88 13.29 19.13
CA LEU A 133 -15.18 12.85 17.90
C LEU A 133 -16.13 12.26 16.87
N TRP A 134 -17.23 11.66 17.35
CA TRP A 134 -18.21 10.93 16.55
C TRP A 134 -19.48 11.74 16.29
N ALA A 135 -19.63 12.88 16.95
CA ALA A 135 -20.65 13.85 16.61
C ALA A 135 -20.47 14.26 15.15
N ILE A 136 -21.42 13.87 14.30
CA ILE A 136 -21.46 14.27 12.90
C ILE A 136 -21.55 15.79 12.90
N ARG A 137 -20.41 16.47 12.70
CA ARG A 137 -20.43 17.90 12.45
C ARG A 137 -21.03 18.08 11.06
N PRO A 138 -22.20 18.73 10.91
CA PRO A 138 -22.72 19.09 9.59
C PRO A 138 -21.83 20.20 9.01
N GLY A 139 -20.63 19.83 8.60
CA GLY A 139 -19.61 20.71 8.07
C GLY A 139 -19.36 20.38 6.61
N LYS A 140 -19.51 21.40 5.74
CA LYS A 140 -19.31 21.34 4.29
C LYS A 140 -18.12 20.45 3.90
N ARG A 141 -18.34 19.59 2.90
CA ARG A 141 -17.31 18.81 2.22
C ARG A 141 -16.06 19.69 2.02
N PRO A 142 -14.88 19.32 2.55
CA PRO A 142 -13.69 20.11 2.36
C PRO A 142 -13.44 20.29 0.87
N GLU A 143 -13.24 21.53 0.43
CA GLU A 143 -12.96 21.81 -0.98
C GLU A 143 -11.75 20.98 -1.43
N ARG A 144 -11.97 20.21 -2.49
CA ARG A 144 -10.91 19.41 -3.11
C ARG A 144 -9.85 20.36 -3.64
N LYS A 145 -8.75 20.54 -2.89
CA LYS A 145 -7.58 21.28 -3.39
C LYS A 145 -7.18 20.68 -4.75
N ARG A 146 -7.30 21.47 -5.81
CA ARG A 146 -6.77 21.10 -7.13
C ARG A 146 -5.28 20.82 -6.95
N ARG A 147 -4.86 19.59 -7.26
CA ARG A 147 -3.44 19.23 -7.32
C ARG A 147 -2.82 20.01 -8.47
N THR A 148 -2.21 21.15 -8.18
CA THR A 148 -1.35 21.86 -9.11
C THR A 148 0.01 21.22 -9.06
N SER A 149 0.21 20.14 -9.82
CA SER A 149 1.54 19.62 -10.11
C SER A 149 1.81 19.80 -11.60
N PRO A 150 2.73 20.69 -12.01
CA PRO A 150 3.15 20.73 -13.40
C PRO A 150 3.95 19.46 -13.66
N ARG A 151 3.40 18.60 -14.53
CA ARG A 151 4.09 17.46 -15.11
C ARG A 151 5.32 18.00 -15.85
N ARG A 152 6.49 17.94 -15.22
CA ARG A 152 7.77 18.29 -15.83
C ARG A 152 7.99 17.37 -17.03
N ARG A 153 7.79 17.87 -18.25
CA ARG A 153 8.14 17.17 -19.49
C ARG A 153 9.64 16.89 -19.43
N LYS A 154 10.04 15.62 -19.59
CA LYS A 154 11.44 15.25 -19.85
C LYS A 154 11.82 15.91 -21.18
N SER A 155 12.78 16.82 -21.14
CA SER A 155 13.47 17.36 -22.30
C SER A 155 14.31 16.25 -22.93
N ASP A 156 14.12 16.01 -24.22
CA ASP A 156 14.95 15.12 -25.04
C ASP A 156 16.43 15.49 -24.90
N THR A 157 17.25 14.49 -24.58
CA THR A 157 18.70 14.60 -24.54
C THR A 157 19.24 14.62 -25.96
N GLN A 158 19.72 15.80 -26.36
CA GLN A 158 20.48 16.05 -27.58
C GLN A 158 21.83 15.32 -27.52
N LYS A 159 22.12 14.54 -28.57
CA LYS A 159 23.37 13.81 -28.80
C LYS A 159 24.45 14.82 -29.28
N PRO A 160 25.65 14.88 -28.69
CA PRO A 160 26.74 15.68 -29.24
C PRO A 160 27.53 14.85 -30.26
N ASP A 161 27.43 15.21 -31.54
CA ASP A 161 28.38 14.77 -32.57
C ASP A 161 29.60 15.69 -32.52
N ALA A 162 30.77 15.08 -32.44
CA ALA A 162 32.07 15.73 -32.35
C ALA A 162 32.88 15.45 -33.62
N GLU A 163 32.95 16.40 -34.54
CA GLU A 163 33.97 16.50 -35.60
C GLU A 163 34.28 17.99 -35.79
N ARG A 164 35.25 18.53 -35.05
CA ARG A 164 36.68 18.65 -35.38
C ARG A 164 36.93 19.53 -36.61
N ASN A 165 37.23 20.78 -36.30
CA ASN A 165 37.78 21.81 -37.18
C ASN A 165 39.05 21.32 -37.90
N THR A 166 39.12 21.55 -39.21
CA THR A 166 40.37 21.68 -39.95
C THR A 166 40.30 22.92 -40.85
N SER A 167 41.10 23.91 -40.44
CA SER A 167 41.81 24.93 -41.23
C SER A 167 41.09 25.66 -42.37
N CYS A 168 40.86 26.95 -42.15
CA CYS A 168 41.19 27.98 -43.13
C CYS A 168 42.62 27.77 -43.64
N GLU A 169 42.83 27.82 -44.95
CA GLU A 169 43.54 28.91 -45.63
C GLU A 169 43.94 28.48 -47.06
N ALA A 170 43.95 29.47 -47.96
CA ALA A 170 44.65 29.53 -49.23
C ALA A 170 43.87 29.15 -50.51
N ARG A 171 43.62 30.22 -51.29
CA ARG A 171 43.79 30.33 -52.75
C ARG A 171 42.76 29.56 -53.59
N SER A 172 42.35 29.98 -54.78
CA SER A 172 42.49 31.15 -55.64
C SER A 172 41.81 30.66 -56.94
N ILE A 173 41.45 31.59 -57.83
CA ILE A 173 41.22 31.38 -59.28
C ILE A 173 39.78 31.04 -59.70
N ASP A 174 39.14 32.09 -60.23
CA ASP A 174 38.40 32.21 -61.51
C ASP A 174 37.42 31.12 -62.00
N GLN A 175 36.18 31.60 -62.19
CA GLN A 175 35.27 31.51 -63.36
C GLN A 175 35.62 30.62 -64.56
N PRO A 176 34.63 30.16 -65.38
CA PRO A 176 33.39 30.88 -65.77
C PRO A 176 32.06 30.28 -65.31
#